data_AF-A0A835FNQ8-F1
#
_entry.id   AF-A0A835FNQ8-F1
#
_cell.length_a   1.000
_cell.length_b   1.000
_cell.length_c   1.000
_cell.angle_alpha   90.00
_cell.angle_beta   90.00
_cell.angle_gamma   90.00
#
_symmetry.space_group_name_H-M   'P 1'
#
loop_
_entity.id
_entity.type
_entity.pdbx_description
1 polymer ?
#
loop_
_entity_poly.entity_id
_entity_poly.type
_entity_poly.pdbx_seq_one_letter_code
_entity_poly.pdbx_strand_id
1 'polypeptide(L)'
;MSTSGAPIPAVTATAVLCVILLSAASSSSSVARAQQCGSQAGGALCRDCLCCSQFGFCGSTDPYCGAGCQSQCTGCATPPAPGPPPGTGVASVVPRDLFERLLLHRNDAACLARGFYTYDAFLAAAAAFPAFATTGGDEQRKREVAAFLGQTSHETTGGWAAAPDGPFSWGYCFNQERTPPSDYCSPGPEWPCAPGKKYLGRGPIQLSYNYNYGPAGRAIGVDLLNNPELVATDAVVSFKTALWFWMTARDNKPSCHAVITGEWTPTDADRAAGRGTPGYGVITNIINGGLECGHGPDPRAADRIGFYKRYCDAFRIGYGSSLDCDGQRPFNAAVAVGLSAAQ
;
A
#
# COMPACT_ATOMS: atom_id res chain seq x y z
N MET A 1 -21.19 104.48 -38.19
CA MET A 1 -22.68 104.52 -38.22
C MET A 1 -23.16 103.09 -38.30
N SER A 2 -24.17 102.70 -37.51
CA SER A 2 -24.86 101.39 -37.52
C SER A 2 -23.95 100.17 -37.16
N THR A 3 -24.28 99.21 -36.29
CA THR A 3 -25.49 98.35 -36.14
C THR A 3 -25.76 97.51 -37.40
N SER A 4 -26.05 96.20 -37.36
CA SER A 4 -26.23 95.23 -36.25
C SER A 4 -26.15 93.81 -36.85
N GLY A 5 -25.75 92.76 -36.14
CA GLY A 5 -26.63 91.96 -35.27
C GLY A 5 -26.27 90.46 -35.36
N ALA A 6 -26.80 89.62 -34.45
CA ALA A 6 -26.56 88.17 -34.36
C ALA A 6 -27.69 87.36 -35.08
N PRO A 7 -27.73 85.99 -35.17
CA PRO A 7 -27.38 85.03 -34.11
C PRO A 7 -26.67 83.70 -34.50
N ILE A 8 -26.43 82.90 -33.45
CA ILE A 8 -25.90 81.52 -33.28
C ILE A 8 -27.01 80.48 -33.64
N PRO A 9 -26.76 79.18 -34.02
CA PRO A 9 -25.67 78.23 -33.67
C PRO A 9 -24.87 77.73 -34.92
N ALA A 10 -24.05 76.66 -34.95
CA ALA A 10 -23.92 75.46 -34.10
C ALA A 10 -22.50 74.83 -34.02
N VAL A 11 -22.43 73.51 -33.82
CA VAL A 11 -21.31 72.68 -33.29
C VAL A 11 -21.20 71.35 -34.06
N THR A 12 -19.98 70.85 -34.38
CA THR A 12 -19.45 69.49 -34.02
C THR A 12 -18.05 69.17 -34.58
N ALA A 13 -17.13 68.75 -33.68
CA ALA A 13 -16.13 67.64 -33.78
C ALA A 13 -15.09 67.58 -34.96
N THR A 14 -13.94 66.87 -34.93
CA THR A 14 -13.26 65.98 -33.94
C THR A 14 -11.74 65.82 -34.25
N ALA A 15 -10.90 65.53 -33.22
CA ALA A 15 -9.65 64.72 -33.28
C ALA A 15 -8.42 65.25 -34.11
N VAL A 16 -7.13 64.85 -33.95
CA VAL A 16 -6.32 64.13 -32.91
C VAL A 16 -4.79 64.27 -33.23
N LEU A 17 -3.89 64.19 -32.23
CA LEU A 17 -2.61 63.38 -32.16
C LEU A 17 -1.37 64.04 -31.50
N CYS A 18 -0.46 63.17 -31.02
CA CYS A 18 0.97 63.33 -30.66
C CYS A 18 1.38 63.65 -29.19
N VAL A 19 2.57 63.15 -28.82
CA VAL A 19 2.96 62.73 -27.46
C VAL A 19 4.47 62.93 -27.20
N ILE A 20 4.86 63.40 -26.01
CA ILE A 20 6.19 63.19 -25.39
C ILE A 20 5.99 62.89 -23.88
N LEU A 21 6.92 62.15 -23.26
CA LEU A 21 6.74 61.45 -21.98
C LEU A 21 7.18 62.23 -20.72
N LEU A 22 6.53 61.95 -19.59
CA LEU A 22 7.16 61.96 -18.26
C LEU A 22 6.96 60.59 -17.58
N SER A 23 7.97 60.13 -16.84
CA SER A 23 7.98 58.83 -16.16
C SER A 23 7.53 58.92 -14.70
N ALA A 24 6.56 58.10 -14.29
CA ALA A 24 6.17 57.89 -12.90
C ALA A 24 6.27 56.40 -12.56
N ALA A 25 6.88 56.06 -11.42
CA ALA A 25 7.06 54.67 -10.99
C ALA A 25 5.81 54.15 -10.26
N SER A 26 5.28 53.01 -10.72
CA SER A 26 4.14 52.32 -10.09
C SER A 26 4.61 51.20 -9.18
N SER A 27 4.83 51.49 -7.90
CA SER A 27 5.17 50.49 -6.89
C SER A 27 3.95 49.63 -6.56
N SER A 28 3.86 48.42 -7.13
CA SER A 28 2.80 47.45 -6.85
C SER A 28 2.90 46.88 -5.42
N SER A 29 2.25 47.53 -4.46
CA SER A 29 2.13 47.04 -3.09
C SER A 29 1.28 45.77 -3.02
N SER A 30 1.93 44.61 -2.86
CA SER A 30 1.26 43.32 -2.64
C SER A 30 0.47 43.31 -1.33
N VAL A 31 -0.83 43.57 -1.39
CA VAL A 31 -1.73 43.43 -0.24
C VAL A 31 -1.83 41.95 0.14
N ALA A 32 -1.09 41.56 1.17
CA ALA A 32 -1.13 40.23 1.76
C ALA A 32 -2.50 39.98 2.41
N ARG A 33 -3.47 39.49 1.62
CA ARG A 33 -4.75 38.99 2.15
C ARG A 33 -4.47 37.74 2.98
N ALA A 34 -4.68 37.84 4.29
CA ALA A 34 -4.70 36.68 5.18
C ALA A 34 -5.73 35.67 4.64
N GLN A 35 -5.33 34.41 4.49
CA GLN A 35 -6.23 33.36 4.03
C GLN A 35 -7.37 33.19 5.05
N GLN A 36 -8.59 33.04 4.54
CA GLN A 36 -9.78 32.75 5.34
C GLN A 36 -9.99 31.24 5.49
N CYS A 37 -10.47 30.82 6.66
CA CYS A 37 -10.84 29.45 7.00
C CYS A 37 -12.02 29.44 8.00
N GLY A 38 -12.51 28.26 8.40
CA GLY A 38 -13.59 28.12 9.38
C GLY A 38 -14.98 28.43 8.84
N SER A 39 -15.93 28.68 9.74
CA SER A 39 -17.36 28.91 9.43
C SER A 39 -17.59 30.08 8.47
N GLN A 40 -16.79 31.15 8.60
CA GLN A 40 -16.80 32.33 7.72
C GLN A 40 -16.37 32.02 6.28
N ALA A 41 -15.73 30.86 6.04
CA ALA A 41 -15.26 30.38 4.75
C ALA A 41 -15.86 29.00 4.39
N GLY A 42 -17.08 28.71 4.84
CA GLY A 42 -17.80 27.48 4.49
C GLY A 42 -17.18 26.19 5.06
N GLY A 43 -16.41 26.29 6.15
CA GLY A 43 -15.70 25.17 6.76
C GLY A 43 -14.31 24.90 6.16
N ALA A 44 -13.80 25.77 5.27
CA ALA A 44 -12.47 25.61 4.68
C ALA A 44 -11.37 25.53 5.76
N LEU A 45 -10.39 24.64 5.56
CA LEU A 45 -9.20 24.55 6.41
C LEU A 45 -8.12 25.54 5.96
N CYS A 46 -7.32 25.98 6.93
CA CYS A 46 -6.17 26.84 6.70
C CYS A 46 -5.02 26.04 6.07
N ARG A 47 -4.18 26.63 5.22
CA ARG A 47 -3.02 25.93 4.65
C ARG A 47 -1.91 25.72 5.68
N ASP A 48 -0.96 24.86 5.34
CA ASP A 48 0.32 24.67 6.04
C ASP A 48 0.19 24.41 7.56
N CYS A 49 -0.91 23.73 7.93
CA CYS A 49 -1.29 23.40 9.31
C CYS A 49 -1.46 24.61 10.25
N LEU A 50 -1.70 25.81 9.70
CA LEU A 50 -2.04 27.00 10.48
C LEU A 50 -3.39 26.83 11.18
N CYS A 51 -3.53 27.41 12.36
CA CYS A 51 -4.77 27.39 13.13
C CYS A 51 -5.80 28.35 12.53
N CYS A 52 -7.09 27.98 12.61
CA CYS A 52 -8.19 28.87 12.27
C CYS A 52 -8.65 29.65 13.48
N SER A 53 -8.44 30.97 13.51
CA SER A 53 -8.95 31.83 14.58
C SER A 53 -10.48 31.81 14.65
N GLN A 54 -11.04 32.20 15.80
CA GLN A 54 -12.50 32.42 15.96
C GLN A 54 -13.12 33.35 14.91
N PHE A 55 -12.31 34.25 14.32
CA PHE A 55 -12.72 35.21 13.30
C PHE A 55 -12.56 34.70 11.85
N GLY A 56 -12.08 33.48 11.66
CA GLY A 56 -12.01 32.82 10.35
C GLY A 56 -10.76 33.14 9.53
N PHE A 57 -9.61 33.33 10.18
CA PHE A 57 -8.33 33.62 9.53
C PHE A 57 -7.23 32.62 9.93
N CYS A 58 -6.27 32.38 9.05
CA CYS A 58 -5.12 31.50 9.27
C CYS A 58 -4.02 32.17 10.10
N GLY A 59 -3.44 31.46 11.07
CA GLY A 59 -2.20 31.88 11.73
C GLY A 59 -1.63 30.84 12.71
N SER A 60 -0.43 31.08 13.24
CA SER A 60 0.33 30.11 14.06
C SER A 60 0.58 30.56 15.51
N THR A 61 -0.03 31.66 15.96
CA THR A 61 0.12 32.21 17.31
C THR A 61 -1.17 32.11 18.12
N ASP A 62 -1.10 32.33 19.43
CA ASP A 62 -2.21 32.18 20.38
C ASP A 62 -3.56 32.83 19.95
N PRO A 63 -3.62 34.02 19.31
CA PRO A 63 -4.87 34.57 18.77
C PRO A 63 -5.56 33.73 17.68
N TYR A 64 -4.85 32.75 17.12
CA TYR A 64 -5.32 31.82 16.10
C TYR A 64 -5.49 30.40 16.63
N CYS A 65 -4.58 29.93 17.49
CA CYS A 65 -4.56 28.56 18.02
C CYS A 65 -5.26 28.39 19.37
N GLY A 66 -5.43 29.48 20.13
CA GLY A 66 -5.98 29.46 21.49
C GLY A 66 -7.50 29.45 21.56
N ALA A 67 -8.04 30.13 22.58
CA ALA A 67 -9.47 30.13 22.88
C ALA A 67 -10.33 30.59 21.67
N GLY A 68 -11.31 29.77 21.30
CA GLY A 68 -12.20 30.01 20.15
C GLY A 68 -11.66 29.57 18.79
N CYS A 69 -10.47 28.96 18.71
CA CYS A 69 -9.96 28.38 17.47
C CYS A 69 -10.95 27.33 16.89
N GLN A 70 -11.20 27.42 15.57
CA GLN A 70 -12.19 26.61 14.86
C GLN A 70 -11.62 25.31 14.26
N SER A 71 -10.33 25.25 13.91
CA SER A 71 -9.69 24.08 13.32
C SER A 71 -8.16 24.15 13.36
N GLN A 72 -7.50 22.98 13.33
CA GLN A 72 -6.03 22.81 13.34
C GLN A 72 -5.32 23.44 14.56
N CYS A 73 -6.05 23.65 15.65
CA CYS A 73 -5.63 24.39 16.85
C CYS A 73 -4.42 23.79 17.59
N THR A 74 -4.20 22.48 17.44
CA THR A 74 -3.05 21.74 17.96
C THR A 74 -2.19 21.17 16.83
N GLY A 75 -2.17 21.86 15.69
CA GLY A 75 -1.60 21.39 14.42
C GLY A 75 -2.51 20.41 13.66
N CYS A 76 -1.96 19.83 12.59
CA CYS A 76 -2.59 18.71 11.89
C CYS A 76 -2.19 17.37 12.53
N ALA A 77 -3.10 16.38 12.49
CA ALA A 77 -2.63 15.02 12.27
C ALA A 77 -1.96 14.98 10.89
N THR A 78 -0.68 14.61 10.81
CA THR A 78 0.08 14.66 9.56
C THR A 78 -0.62 13.85 8.47
N PRO A 79 -0.94 14.44 7.30
CA PRO A 79 -1.31 13.64 6.14
C PRO A 79 -0.20 12.60 5.86
N PRO A 80 -0.54 11.38 5.39
CA PRO A 80 0.48 10.50 4.84
C PRO A 80 1.24 11.26 3.74
N ALA A 81 2.55 11.09 3.69
CA ALA A 81 3.41 11.85 2.78
C ALA A 81 2.89 11.77 1.33
N PRO A 82 2.95 12.87 0.54
CA PRO A 82 2.47 12.87 -0.83
C PRO A 82 3.01 11.67 -1.60
N GLY A 83 2.09 10.86 -2.13
CA GLY A 83 2.46 9.66 -2.89
C GLY A 83 3.36 10.01 -4.08
N PRO A 84 4.21 9.06 -4.54
CA PRO A 84 5.09 9.30 -5.68
C PRO A 84 4.29 9.77 -6.92
N PRO A 85 4.87 10.62 -7.79
CA PRO A 85 4.14 11.20 -8.91
C PRO A 85 3.45 10.16 -9.80
N PRO A 86 2.24 10.44 -10.33
CA PRO A 86 1.52 9.53 -11.21
C PRO A 86 2.42 9.04 -12.37
N GLY A 87 2.65 7.73 -12.43
CA GLY A 87 3.53 7.10 -13.43
C GLY A 87 4.86 6.53 -12.88
N THR A 88 5.16 6.64 -11.59
CA THR A 88 6.39 6.08 -10.99
C THR A 88 6.11 5.02 -9.91
N GLY A 89 7.05 4.07 -9.75
CA GLY A 89 6.94 2.95 -8.80
C GLY A 89 5.81 1.97 -9.13
N VAL A 90 5.39 1.17 -8.13
CA VAL A 90 4.32 0.17 -8.28
C VAL A 90 2.99 0.74 -8.82
N ALA A 91 2.73 2.04 -8.63
CA ALA A 91 1.51 2.72 -9.08
C ALA A 91 1.37 2.81 -10.62
N SER A 92 2.47 2.68 -11.40
CA SER A 92 2.40 2.55 -12.86
C SER A 92 2.23 1.11 -13.34
N VAL A 93 2.50 0.12 -12.46
CA VAL A 93 2.33 -1.30 -12.74
C VAL A 93 0.90 -1.73 -12.45
N VAL A 94 0.37 -1.34 -11.28
CA VAL A 94 -1.01 -1.60 -10.86
C VAL A 94 -1.71 -0.28 -10.51
N PRO A 95 -2.38 0.36 -11.48
CA PRO A 95 -3.25 1.52 -11.22
C PRO A 95 -4.41 1.18 -10.27
N ARG A 96 -4.98 2.21 -9.62
CA ARG A 96 -6.07 2.05 -8.64
C ARG A 96 -7.26 1.25 -9.21
N ASP A 97 -7.71 1.57 -10.42
CA ASP A 97 -8.85 0.89 -11.04
C ASP A 97 -8.55 -0.60 -11.32
N LEU A 98 -7.29 -0.98 -11.51
CA LEU A 98 -6.88 -2.37 -11.59
C LEU A 98 -6.87 -3.03 -10.21
N PHE A 99 -6.29 -2.39 -9.18
CA PHE A 99 -6.33 -2.89 -7.81
C PHE A 99 -7.76 -3.17 -7.31
N GLU A 100 -8.69 -2.25 -7.57
CA GLU A 100 -10.10 -2.41 -7.22
C GLU A 100 -10.79 -3.56 -8.01
N ARG A 101 -10.40 -3.84 -9.26
CA ARG A 101 -10.89 -5.01 -10.02
C ARG A 101 -10.28 -6.34 -9.58
N LEU A 102 -9.01 -6.34 -9.17
CA LEU A 102 -8.32 -7.53 -8.67
C LEU A 102 -8.96 -7.96 -7.34
N LEU A 103 -9.10 -7.03 -6.39
CA LEU A 103 -9.60 -7.27 -5.04
C LEU A 103 -11.07 -6.85 -4.88
N LEU A 104 -11.92 -7.36 -5.80
CA LEU A 104 -13.27 -6.89 -6.07
C LEU A 104 -14.20 -6.92 -4.84
N HIS A 105 -14.33 -8.07 -4.18
CA HIS A 105 -15.31 -8.28 -3.11
C HIS A 105 -14.75 -8.06 -1.69
N ARG A 106 -13.51 -7.58 -1.52
CA ARG A 106 -12.89 -7.37 -0.20
C ARG A 106 -13.66 -6.41 0.72
N ASN A 107 -14.48 -5.54 0.12
CA ASN A 107 -15.31 -4.54 0.79
C ASN A 107 -16.78 -4.95 0.92
N ASP A 108 -17.13 -6.19 0.55
CA ASP A 108 -18.49 -6.72 0.71
C ASP A 108 -18.93 -6.75 2.18
N ALA A 109 -20.24 -6.71 2.41
CA ALA A 109 -20.83 -6.76 3.74
C ALA A 109 -20.43 -8.02 4.54
N ALA A 110 -20.17 -9.15 3.90
CA ALA A 110 -19.73 -10.39 4.55
C ALA A 110 -18.24 -10.39 4.95
N CYS A 111 -17.41 -9.53 4.37
CA CYS A 111 -15.98 -9.50 4.67
C CYS A 111 -15.67 -8.76 5.98
N LEU A 112 -14.93 -9.42 6.87
CA LEU A 112 -14.59 -8.84 8.19
C LEU A 112 -13.53 -7.74 8.09
N ALA A 113 -12.71 -7.75 7.02
CA ALA A 113 -11.74 -6.70 6.70
C ALA A 113 -12.30 -5.59 5.78
N ARG A 114 -13.63 -5.51 5.57
CA ARG A 114 -14.25 -4.51 4.69
C ARG A 114 -13.85 -3.09 5.06
N GLY A 115 -13.35 -2.32 4.09
CA GLY A 115 -12.84 -0.96 4.27
C GLY A 115 -11.43 -0.84 4.84
N PHE A 116 -10.80 -1.94 5.31
CA PHE A 116 -9.45 -1.91 5.88
C PHE A 116 -8.37 -1.78 4.79
N TYR A 117 -8.45 -2.61 3.75
CA TYR A 117 -7.41 -2.68 2.71
C TYR A 117 -7.63 -1.64 1.60
N THR A 118 -7.01 -0.47 1.75
CA THR A 118 -7.05 0.61 0.75
C THR A 118 -5.85 0.56 -0.19
N TYR A 119 -6.05 1.00 -1.44
CA TYR A 119 -4.96 1.17 -2.41
C TYR A 119 -3.89 2.15 -1.92
N ASP A 120 -4.29 3.19 -1.21
CA ASP A 120 -3.37 4.19 -0.65
C ASP A 120 -2.48 3.58 0.45
N ALA A 121 -3.02 2.68 1.28
CA ALA A 121 -2.22 1.94 2.25
C ALA A 121 -1.23 0.97 1.58
N PHE A 122 -1.64 0.32 0.49
CA PHE A 122 -0.76 -0.51 -0.34
C PHE A 122 0.39 0.32 -0.95
N LEU A 123 0.10 1.49 -1.53
CA LEU A 123 1.15 2.38 -2.07
C LEU A 123 2.08 2.91 -0.97
N ALA A 124 1.55 3.35 0.17
CA ALA A 124 2.34 3.86 1.29
C ALA A 124 3.23 2.78 1.93
N ALA A 125 2.81 1.51 1.87
CA ALA A 125 3.63 0.38 2.28
C ALA A 125 4.70 0.04 1.23
N ALA A 126 4.33 -0.04 -0.06
CA ALA A 126 5.25 -0.34 -1.17
C ALA A 126 6.36 0.71 -1.32
N ALA A 127 6.10 1.98 -0.97
CA ALA A 127 7.11 3.03 -0.92
C ALA A 127 8.29 2.73 0.04
N ALA A 128 8.10 1.84 1.03
CA ALA A 128 9.17 1.39 1.92
C ALA A 128 10.00 0.21 1.35
N PHE A 129 9.59 -0.38 0.23
CA PHE A 129 10.23 -1.52 -0.44
C PHE A 129 10.51 -1.20 -1.91
N PRO A 130 11.42 -0.26 -2.22
CA PRO A 130 11.51 0.38 -3.55
C PRO A 130 11.91 -0.53 -4.72
N ALA A 131 12.31 -1.78 -4.48
CA ALA A 131 12.54 -2.81 -5.50
C ALA A 131 11.25 -3.57 -5.90
N PHE A 132 10.24 -3.62 -5.03
CA PHE A 132 8.98 -4.31 -5.29
C PHE A 132 8.24 -3.69 -6.48
N ALA A 133 7.94 -4.51 -7.48
CA ALA A 133 7.37 -4.13 -8.77
C ALA A 133 8.17 -3.07 -9.55
N THR A 134 9.48 -2.94 -9.30
CA THR A 134 10.39 -2.07 -10.06
C THR A 134 11.59 -2.81 -10.64
N THR A 135 11.97 -3.96 -10.06
CA THR A 135 12.97 -4.88 -10.63
C THR A 135 12.51 -5.45 -11.99
N GLY A 136 13.45 -5.67 -12.91
CA GLY A 136 13.19 -6.29 -14.21
C GLY A 136 12.37 -5.44 -15.19
N GLY A 137 11.88 -6.08 -16.25
CA GLY A 137 11.01 -5.48 -17.27
C GLY A 137 9.52 -5.43 -16.88
N ASP A 138 8.71 -4.74 -17.68
CA ASP A 138 7.27 -4.53 -17.45
C ASP A 138 6.49 -5.83 -17.12
N GLU A 139 6.72 -6.90 -17.89
CA GLU A 139 6.08 -8.20 -17.65
C GLU A 139 6.49 -8.82 -16.30
N GLN A 140 7.76 -8.71 -15.91
CA GLN A 140 8.26 -9.21 -14.62
C GLN A 140 7.65 -8.42 -13.45
N ARG A 141 7.53 -7.09 -13.57
CA ARG A 141 6.90 -6.24 -12.55
C ARG A 141 5.42 -6.56 -12.37
N LYS A 142 4.68 -6.73 -13.48
CA LYS A 142 3.28 -7.17 -13.47
C LYS A 142 3.13 -8.57 -12.88
N ARG A 143 4.05 -9.48 -13.22
CA ARG A 143 4.10 -10.84 -12.68
C ARG A 143 4.37 -10.86 -11.18
N GLU A 144 5.26 -10.01 -10.69
CA GLU A 144 5.49 -9.84 -9.25
C GLU A 144 4.23 -9.37 -8.53
N VAL A 145 3.55 -8.32 -9.03
CA VAL A 145 2.31 -7.84 -8.40
C VAL A 145 1.22 -8.91 -8.44
N ALA A 146 1.05 -9.61 -9.57
CA ALA A 146 0.11 -10.72 -9.71
C ALA A 146 0.42 -11.87 -8.72
N ALA A 147 1.70 -12.19 -8.51
CA ALA A 147 2.13 -13.25 -7.61
C ALA A 147 1.99 -12.86 -6.14
N PHE A 148 2.40 -11.64 -5.77
CA PHE A 148 2.23 -11.10 -4.42
C PHE A 148 0.76 -11.05 -4.03
N LEU A 149 -0.08 -10.38 -4.84
CA LEU A 149 -1.52 -10.31 -4.61
C LEU A 149 -2.16 -11.69 -4.66
N GLY A 150 -1.69 -12.60 -5.53
CA GLY A 150 -2.21 -13.96 -5.66
C GLY A 150 -2.05 -14.78 -4.38
N GLN A 151 -0.83 -14.77 -3.82
CA GLN A 151 -0.52 -15.46 -2.57
C GLN A 151 -1.28 -14.84 -1.39
N THR A 152 -1.23 -13.52 -1.25
CA THR A 152 -1.89 -12.83 -0.11
C THR A 152 -3.42 -12.90 -0.18
N SER A 153 -3.99 -13.03 -1.38
CA SER A 153 -5.43 -13.22 -1.56
C SER A 153 -5.90 -14.60 -1.11
N HIS A 154 -5.08 -15.64 -1.28
CA HIS A 154 -5.34 -16.96 -0.69
C HIS A 154 -5.34 -16.91 0.84
N GLU A 155 -4.29 -16.35 1.45
CA GLU A 155 -4.15 -16.20 2.92
C GLU A 155 -5.32 -15.42 3.56
N THR A 156 -6.07 -14.65 2.77
CA THR A 156 -7.16 -13.79 3.22
C THR A 156 -8.49 -14.05 2.51
N THR A 157 -8.64 -15.22 1.86
CA THR A 157 -9.77 -15.53 0.98
C THR A 157 -11.08 -15.67 1.74
N GLY A 158 -12.13 -15.00 1.25
CA GLY A 158 -13.52 -15.26 1.59
C GLY A 158 -14.26 -16.09 0.54
N GLY A 159 -13.56 -16.62 -0.47
CA GLY A 159 -14.14 -17.25 -1.64
C GLY A 159 -14.73 -18.64 -1.39
N TRP A 160 -15.75 -18.98 -2.17
CA TRP A 160 -16.32 -20.33 -2.26
C TRP A 160 -16.63 -20.70 -3.72
N ALA A 161 -16.85 -21.98 -4.00
CA ALA A 161 -16.95 -22.50 -5.38
C ALA A 161 -18.09 -21.87 -6.22
N ALA A 162 -19.10 -21.30 -5.56
CA ALA A 162 -20.25 -20.63 -6.18
C ALA A 162 -20.35 -19.14 -5.77
N ALA A 163 -19.21 -18.51 -5.48
CA ALA A 163 -19.17 -17.09 -5.13
C ALA A 163 -19.46 -16.18 -6.34
N PRO A 164 -20.09 -15.01 -6.15
CA PRO A 164 -20.16 -13.96 -7.16
C PRO A 164 -18.77 -13.68 -7.76
N ASP A 165 -18.69 -13.59 -9.08
CA ASP A 165 -17.45 -13.40 -9.85
C ASP A 165 -16.35 -14.48 -9.62
N GLY A 166 -16.74 -15.63 -9.07
CA GLY A 166 -15.89 -16.78 -8.77
C GLY A 166 -15.01 -16.60 -7.51
N PRO A 167 -14.51 -17.69 -6.90
CA PRO A 167 -13.77 -17.65 -5.64
C PRO A 167 -12.57 -16.69 -5.67
N PHE A 168 -11.88 -16.61 -6.80
CA PHE A 168 -10.66 -15.82 -7.00
C PHE A 168 -10.89 -14.29 -7.06
N SER A 169 -12.11 -13.82 -6.78
CA SER A 169 -12.46 -12.40 -6.61
C SER A 169 -12.65 -11.96 -5.15
N TRP A 170 -12.55 -12.91 -4.21
CA TRP A 170 -12.82 -12.73 -2.77
C TRP A 170 -11.54 -12.71 -1.90
N GLY A 171 -10.39 -12.38 -2.48
CA GLY A 171 -9.17 -12.10 -1.72
C GLY A 171 -9.32 -10.87 -0.82
N TYR A 172 -8.47 -10.75 0.21
CA TYR A 172 -8.46 -9.62 1.14
C TYR A 172 -9.74 -9.46 1.98
N CYS A 173 -10.55 -10.52 2.11
CA CYS A 173 -11.80 -10.52 2.87
C CYS A 173 -11.56 -10.58 4.41
N PHE A 174 -10.40 -11.08 4.83
CA PHE A 174 -9.97 -11.18 6.23
C PHE A 174 -8.61 -10.48 6.49
N ASN A 175 -8.40 -9.99 7.72
CA ASN A 175 -7.14 -9.39 8.16
C ASN A 175 -6.59 -9.98 9.48
N GLN A 176 -7.30 -10.93 10.08
CA GLN A 176 -6.85 -11.74 11.20
C GLN A 176 -7.45 -13.14 11.10
N GLU A 177 -6.68 -14.12 11.53
CA GLU A 177 -7.06 -15.51 11.71
C GLU A 177 -8.35 -15.65 12.54
N ARG A 178 -9.28 -16.48 12.06
CA ARG A 178 -10.64 -16.58 12.62
C ARG A 178 -10.80 -17.54 13.80
N THR A 179 -10.04 -18.64 13.79
CA THR A 179 -10.20 -19.75 14.76
C THR A 179 -8.83 -20.24 15.22
N PRO A 180 -8.03 -19.38 15.89
CA PRO A 180 -6.65 -19.71 16.23
C PRO A 180 -6.56 -20.88 17.23
N PRO A 181 -5.81 -21.95 16.91
CA PRO A 181 -5.59 -23.09 17.81
C PRO A 181 -4.57 -22.79 18.93
N SER A 182 -3.89 -21.64 18.87
CA SER A 182 -2.82 -21.26 19.81
C SER A 182 -2.64 -19.74 19.84
N ASP A 183 -1.85 -19.26 20.80
CA ASP A 183 -1.39 -17.87 20.86
C ASP A 183 -0.12 -17.62 20.03
N TYR A 184 0.40 -18.67 19.38
CA TYR A 184 1.56 -18.64 18.49
C TYR A 184 2.84 -18.07 19.15
N CYS A 185 2.96 -18.26 20.47
CA CYS A 185 4.20 -18.02 21.20
C CYS A 185 5.13 -19.23 21.10
N SER A 186 6.34 -19.03 20.57
CA SER A 186 7.47 -19.96 20.66
C SER A 186 8.57 -19.31 21.50
N PRO A 187 8.73 -19.69 22.79
CA PRO A 187 9.69 -19.03 23.69
C PRO A 187 11.14 -19.10 23.20
N GLY A 188 11.80 -17.94 23.15
CA GLY A 188 13.21 -17.84 22.76
C GLY A 188 13.82 -16.47 23.14
N PRO A 189 15.16 -16.37 23.23
CA PRO A 189 15.83 -15.19 23.78
C PRO A 189 15.85 -13.97 22.85
N GLU A 190 15.86 -14.15 21.52
CA GLU A 190 15.90 -13.01 20.57
C GLU A 190 14.53 -12.33 20.42
N TRP A 191 13.45 -13.10 20.51
CA TRP A 191 12.08 -12.65 20.24
C TRP A 191 11.11 -13.11 21.35
N PRO A 192 11.32 -12.68 22.61
CA PRO A 192 10.49 -13.11 23.74
C PRO A 192 9.02 -12.74 23.53
N CYS A 193 8.11 -13.63 23.92
CA CYS A 193 6.67 -13.37 23.86
C CYS A 193 6.29 -12.31 24.90
N ALA A 194 5.69 -11.20 24.44
CA ALA A 194 5.23 -10.14 25.32
C ALA A 194 4.03 -10.62 26.18
N PRO A 195 3.99 -10.30 27.49
CA PRO A 195 2.91 -10.74 28.38
C PRO A 195 1.51 -10.38 27.85
N GLY A 196 0.64 -11.39 27.76
CA GLY A 196 -0.74 -11.23 27.30
C GLY A 196 -0.93 -10.99 25.78
N LYS A 197 0.14 -11.02 24.98
CA LYS A 197 0.07 -10.83 23.53
C LYS A 197 0.00 -12.15 22.76
N LYS A 198 -0.69 -12.11 21.61
CA LYS A 198 -0.93 -13.26 20.74
C LYS A 198 -0.44 -12.97 19.33
N TYR A 199 0.31 -13.91 18.76
CA TYR A 199 0.98 -13.77 17.46
C TYR A 199 0.24 -14.54 16.35
N LEU A 200 -1.09 -14.44 16.38
CA LEU A 200 -2.04 -15.04 15.42
C LEU A 200 -1.73 -14.63 13.98
N GLY A 201 -2.26 -15.34 12.99
CA GLY A 201 -2.21 -14.88 11.60
C GLY A 201 -2.84 -13.49 11.44
N ARG A 202 -2.09 -12.52 10.90
CA ARG A 202 -2.60 -11.16 10.60
C ARG A 202 -2.10 -10.58 9.28
N GLY A 203 -2.91 -9.70 8.71
CA GLY A 203 -2.63 -8.99 7.48
C GLY A 203 -2.61 -9.88 6.23
N PRO A 204 -2.13 -9.36 5.08
CA PRO A 204 -2.24 -10.03 3.79
C PRO A 204 -1.45 -11.34 3.70
N ILE A 205 -0.38 -11.52 4.47
CA ILE A 205 0.44 -12.74 4.46
C ILE A 205 0.14 -13.68 5.65
N GLN A 206 -0.93 -13.39 6.41
CA GLN A 206 -1.24 -14.03 7.70
C GLN A 206 0.00 -14.23 8.59
N LEU A 207 0.75 -13.14 8.79
CA LEU A 207 1.97 -13.14 9.60
C LEU A 207 1.66 -13.75 10.97
N SER A 208 2.31 -14.87 11.27
CA SER A 208 2.08 -15.70 12.47
C SER A 208 3.39 -15.93 13.22
N TYR A 209 3.34 -16.17 14.53
CA TYR A 209 4.45 -16.39 15.47
C TYR A 209 5.36 -15.18 15.82
N ASN A 210 5.72 -15.08 17.09
CA ASN A 210 6.61 -14.07 17.67
C ASN A 210 7.95 -13.90 16.91
N TYR A 211 8.56 -15.00 16.47
CA TYR A 211 9.81 -15.00 15.70
C TYR A 211 9.66 -14.51 14.24
N ASN A 212 8.45 -14.13 13.83
CA ASN A 212 8.17 -13.42 12.57
C ASN A 212 7.71 -11.99 12.83
N TYR A 213 6.84 -11.76 13.83
CA TYR A 213 6.42 -10.42 14.26
C TYR A 213 7.60 -9.55 14.70
N GLY A 214 8.52 -10.11 15.49
CA GLY A 214 9.73 -9.44 15.95
C GLY A 214 10.61 -8.89 14.82
N PRO A 215 11.15 -9.72 13.91
CA PRO A 215 12.01 -9.25 12.83
C PRO A 215 11.26 -8.40 11.79
N ALA A 216 9.98 -8.67 11.54
CA ALA A 216 9.14 -7.80 10.72
C ALA A 216 9.06 -6.39 11.33
N GLY A 217 8.75 -6.30 12.62
CA GLY A 217 8.68 -5.04 13.35
C GLY A 217 9.99 -4.26 13.34
N ARG A 218 11.11 -4.95 13.64
CA ARG A 218 12.47 -4.39 13.57
C ARG A 218 12.78 -3.82 12.18
N ALA A 219 12.37 -4.51 11.10
CA ALA A 219 12.63 -4.09 9.73
C ALA A 219 11.75 -2.92 9.26
N ILE A 220 10.49 -2.81 9.72
CA ILE A 220 9.55 -1.76 9.28
C ILE A 220 9.49 -0.54 10.21
N GLY A 221 10.23 -0.56 11.33
CA GLY A 221 10.31 0.53 12.31
C GLY A 221 9.14 0.58 13.30
N VAL A 222 8.51 -0.56 13.61
CA VAL A 222 7.31 -0.65 14.47
C VAL A 222 7.48 -1.77 15.49
N ASP A 223 7.17 -1.53 16.77
CA ASP A 223 7.22 -2.57 17.80
C ASP A 223 6.02 -3.53 17.71
N LEU A 224 6.11 -4.46 16.76
CA LEU A 224 5.17 -5.55 16.54
C LEU A 224 5.33 -6.71 17.53
N LEU A 225 6.38 -6.73 18.35
CA LEU A 225 6.56 -7.78 19.36
C LEU A 225 5.67 -7.49 20.58
N ASN A 226 5.62 -6.23 21.02
CA ASN A 226 4.70 -5.79 22.07
C ASN A 226 3.34 -5.32 21.53
N ASN A 227 3.22 -4.97 20.24
CA ASN A 227 1.96 -4.51 19.62
C ASN A 227 1.58 -5.30 18.34
N PRO A 228 1.50 -6.64 18.38
CA PRO A 228 1.19 -7.45 17.20
C PRO A 228 -0.20 -7.16 16.62
N GLU A 229 -1.12 -6.59 17.40
CA GLU A 229 -2.45 -6.17 16.93
C GLU A 229 -2.40 -5.11 15.82
N LEU A 230 -1.32 -4.32 15.73
CA LEU A 230 -1.15 -3.29 14.68
C LEU A 230 -1.22 -3.87 13.26
N VAL A 231 -0.86 -5.14 13.06
CA VAL A 231 -0.92 -5.82 11.75
C VAL A 231 -2.38 -6.02 11.29
N ALA A 232 -3.37 -5.90 12.18
CA ALA A 232 -4.80 -5.95 11.85
C ALA A 232 -5.55 -4.63 12.15
N THR A 233 -4.90 -3.59 12.68
CA THR A 233 -5.53 -2.29 12.97
C THR A 233 -4.93 -1.10 12.22
N ASP A 234 -3.71 -1.21 11.69
CA ASP A 234 -3.10 -0.26 10.75
C ASP A 234 -2.87 -0.94 9.40
N ALA A 235 -3.52 -0.45 8.35
CA ALA A 235 -3.45 -1.05 7.01
C ALA A 235 -2.08 -0.87 6.33
N VAL A 236 -1.34 0.21 6.63
CA VAL A 236 0.02 0.44 6.10
C VAL A 236 0.99 -0.54 6.75
N VAL A 237 0.90 -0.71 8.08
CA VAL A 237 1.65 -1.74 8.82
C VAL A 237 1.31 -3.13 8.28
N SER A 238 0.02 -3.40 8.05
CA SER A 238 -0.48 -4.67 7.49
C SER A 238 0.14 -5.00 6.11
N PHE A 239 0.14 -4.05 5.17
CA PHE A 239 0.82 -4.25 3.89
C PHE A 239 2.35 -4.32 4.03
N LYS A 240 2.95 -3.54 4.96
CA LYS A 240 4.41 -3.56 5.19
C LYS A 240 4.92 -4.90 5.72
N THR A 241 4.17 -5.63 6.55
CA THR A 241 4.60 -6.98 6.99
C THR A 241 4.52 -8.02 5.87
N ALA A 242 3.51 -7.93 5.00
CA ALA A 242 3.40 -8.78 3.83
C ALA A 242 4.54 -8.53 2.82
N LEU A 243 4.84 -7.26 2.54
CA LEU A 243 5.98 -6.88 1.70
C LEU A 243 7.33 -7.24 2.35
N TRP A 244 7.49 -7.04 3.66
CA TRP A 244 8.68 -7.52 4.38
C TRP A 244 8.90 -9.01 4.16
N PHE A 245 7.87 -9.85 4.33
CA PHE A 245 7.98 -11.29 4.12
C PHE A 245 8.36 -11.61 2.66
N TRP A 246 7.70 -10.95 1.70
CA TRP A 246 7.93 -11.15 0.27
C TRP A 246 9.37 -10.82 -0.17
N MET A 247 9.94 -9.74 0.38
CA MET A 247 11.27 -9.24 0.02
C MET A 247 12.42 -9.90 0.80
N THR A 248 12.15 -10.56 1.94
CA THR A 248 13.20 -11.05 2.86
C THR A 248 13.52 -12.53 2.63
N ALA A 249 14.75 -12.83 2.21
CA ALA A 249 15.29 -14.19 2.22
C ALA A 249 15.57 -14.66 3.65
N ARG A 250 15.38 -15.95 3.95
CA ARG A 250 15.51 -16.50 5.31
C ARG A 250 16.04 -17.94 5.31
N ASP A 251 17.10 -18.18 6.07
CA ASP A 251 17.70 -19.51 6.22
C ASP A 251 18.07 -20.13 4.86
N ASN A 252 17.39 -21.20 4.44
CA ASN A 252 17.55 -21.82 3.12
C ASN A 252 16.51 -21.37 2.08
N LYS A 253 15.57 -20.49 2.44
CA LYS A 253 14.55 -19.92 1.55
C LYS A 253 15.06 -18.62 0.91
N PRO A 254 15.05 -18.48 -0.42
CA PRO A 254 15.20 -17.16 -1.05
C PRO A 254 13.99 -16.28 -0.75
N SER A 255 14.05 -14.99 -1.08
CA SER A 255 12.88 -14.12 -1.05
C SER A 255 11.92 -14.48 -2.21
N CYS A 256 10.63 -14.28 -2.00
CA CYS A 256 9.62 -14.44 -3.06
C CYS A 256 9.89 -13.48 -4.23
N HIS A 257 10.40 -12.27 -3.94
CA HIS A 257 10.95 -11.32 -4.91
C HIS A 257 11.97 -11.99 -5.84
N ALA A 258 13.07 -12.50 -5.30
CA ALA A 258 14.16 -13.05 -6.11
C ALA A 258 13.72 -14.25 -6.98
N VAL A 259 12.73 -15.03 -6.53
CA VAL A 259 12.14 -16.12 -7.32
C VAL A 259 11.32 -15.58 -8.50
N ILE A 260 10.51 -14.54 -8.31
CA ILE A 260 9.61 -14.03 -9.37
C ILE A 260 10.30 -13.07 -10.34
N THR A 261 11.35 -12.37 -9.90
CA THR A 261 12.20 -11.52 -10.74
C THR A 261 13.19 -12.33 -11.58
N GLY A 262 13.55 -13.54 -11.13
CA GLY A 262 14.56 -14.40 -11.77
C GLY A 262 15.98 -14.18 -11.25
N GLU A 263 16.15 -13.47 -10.13
CA GLU A 263 17.45 -13.24 -9.48
C GLU A 263 17.90 -14.46 -8.65
N TRP A 264 16.98 -15.31 -8.21
CA TRP A 264 17.30 -16.56 -7.53
C TRP A 264 17.74 -17.65 -8.51
N THR A 265 18.99 -18.09 -8.38
CA THR A 265 19.50 -19.30 -9.02
C THR A 265 19.35 -20.49 -8.07
N PRO A 266 18.61 -21.56 -8.44
CA PRO A 266 18.52 -22.78 -7.62
C PRO A 266 19.88 -23.41 -7.35
N THR A 267 20.07 -23.93 -6.13
CA THR A 267 21.24 -24.77 -5.80
C THR A 267 21.02 -26.21 -6.28
N ASP A 268 22.06 -27.06 -6.22
CA ASP A 268 21.88 -28.49 -6.53
C ASP A 268 21.01 -29.21 -5.50
N ALA A 269 20.97 -28.71 -4.26
CA ALA A 269 20.03 -29.16 -3.23
C ALA A 269 18.57 -28.74 -3.53
N ASP A 270 18.35 -27.66 -4.29
CA ASP A 270 17.03 -27.27 -4.80
C ASP A 270 16.64 -28.13 -6.01
N ARG A 271 17.56 -28.35 -6.96
CA ARG A 271 17.36 -29.25 -8.11
C ARG A 271 16.97 -30.65 -7.66
N ALA A 272 17.75 -31.24 -6.74
CA ALA A 272 17.48 -32.55 -6.15
C ALA A 272 16.19 -32.60 -5.29
N ALA A 273 15.67 -31.44 -4.87
CA ALA A 273 14.41 -31.31 -4.14
C ALA A 273 13.20 -30.96 -5.03
N GLY A 274 13.33 -31.02 -6.36
CA GLY A 274 12.27 -30.66 -7.31
C GLY A 274 12.07 -29.16 -7.52
N ARG A 275 12.80 -28.31 -6.79
CA ARG A 275 12.76 -26.83 -6.89
C ARG A 275 13.74 -26.29 -7.95
N GLY A 276 14.13 -27.11 -8.93
CA GLY A 276 15.12 -26.77 -9.95
C GLY A 276 14.67 -25.73 -10.98
N THR A 277 13.37 -25.43 -11.03
CA THR A 277 12.76 -24.44 -11.93
C THR A 277 12.14 -23.32 -11.07
N PRO A 278 12.63 -22.07 -11.14
CA PRO A 278 11.96 -20.94 -10.50
C PRO A 278 10.54 -20.74 -11.04
N GLY A 279 9.60 -20.44 -10.14
CA GLY A 279 8.19 -20.29 -10.49
C GLY A 279 7.29 -20.10 -9.27
N TYR A 280 6.00 -19.90 -9.52
CA TYR A 280 5.02 -19.56 -8.48
C TYR A 280 4.84 -20.67 -7.43
N GLY A 281 5.07 -21.94 -7.79
CA GLY A 281 5.04 -23.06 -6.84
C GLY A 281 6.18 -23.01 -5.83
N VAL A 282 7.36 -22.52 -6.22
CA VAL A 282 8.47 -22.30 -5.28
C VAL A 282 8.12 -21.20 -4.27
N ILE A 283 7.31 -20.21 -4.68
CA ILE A 283 6.79 -19.16 -3.79
C ILE A 283 5.78 -19.74 -2.78
N THR A 284 4.87 -20.62 -3.21
CA THR A 284 4.01 -21.41 -2.29
C THR A 284 4.87 -22.23 -1.31
N ASN A 285 5.96 -22.83 -1.78
CA ASN A 285 6.90 -23.60 -0.95
C ASN A 285 7.61 -22.73 0.12
N ILE A 286 8.01 -21.50 -0.26
CA ILE A 286 8.59 -20.50 0.67
C ILE A 286 7.57 -20.08 1.72
N ILE A 287 6.30 -19.86 1.35
CA ILE A 287 5.25 -19.42 2.27
C ILE A 287 4.84 -20.57 3.21
N ASN A 288 4.24 -21.64 2.69
CA ASN A 288 3.64 -22.72 3.48
C ASN A 288 3.98 -24.14 3.00
N GLY A 289 5.14 -24.32 2.35
CA GLY A 289 5.49 -25.59 1.71
C GLY A 289 5.46 -26.82 2.61
N GLY A 290 5.74 -26.66 3.90
CA GLY A 290 5.70 -27.75 4.88
C GLY A 290 4.30 -28.35 5.11
N LEU A 291 3.24 -27.69 4.64
CA LEU A 291 1.87 -28.20 4.67
C LEU A 291 1.29 -28.44 3.27
N GLU A 292 1.79 -27.77 2.23
CA GLU A 292 1.16 -27.69 0.90
C GLU A 292 1.97 -28.28 -0.27
N CYS A 293 3.23 -28.68 -0.07
CA CYS A 293 4.13 -29.10 -1.14
C CYS A 293 4.74 -30.50 -0.94
N GLY A 294 5.05 -31.18 -2.04
CA GLY A 294 5.83 -32.43 -2.04
C GLY A 294 5.05 -33.69 -1.69
N HIS A 295 3.71 -33.64 -1.72
CA HIS A 295 2.83 -34.77 -1.41
C HIS A 295 1.71 -34.98 -2.47
N GLY A 296 1.82 -34.33 -3.62
CA GLY A 296 0.82 -34.35 -4.69
C GLY A 296 -0.05 -33.08 -4.74
N PRO A 297 -1.14 -33.07 -5.53
CA PRO A 297 -1.99 -31.90 -5.71
C PRO A 297 -2.73 -31.49 -4.43
N ASP A 298 -2.47 -30.28 -3.95
CA ASP A 298 -3.13 -29.72 -2.76
C ASP A 298 -4.18 -28.65 -3.13
N PRO A 299 -5.39 -28.65 -2.54
CA PRO A 299 -6.42 -27.66 -2.83
C PRO A 299 -6.04 -26.22 -2.43
N ARG A 300 -5.15 -26.03 -1.45
CA ARG A 300 -4.64 -24.70 -1.05
C ARG A 300 -3.66 -24.15 -2.07
N ALA A 301 -2.72 -24.98 -2.51
CA ALA A 301 -1.82 -24.66 -3.61
C ALA A 301 -2.61 -24.35 -4.90
N ALA A 302 -3.67 -25.12 -5.20
CA ALA A 302 -4.55 -24.88 -6.33
C ALA A 302 -5.31 -23.54 -6.25
N ASP A 303 -5.77 -23.13 -5.06
CA ASP A 303 -6.44 -21.84 -4.85
C ASP A 303 -5.48 -20.65 -5.00
N ARG A 304 -4.25 -20.75 -4.43
CA ARG A 304 -3.16 -19.79 -4.69
C ARG A 304 -2.90 -19.60 -6.19
N ILE A 305 -2.90 -20.70 -6.96
CA ILE A 305 -2.72 -20.69 -8.42
C ILE A 305 -3.92 -20.07 -9.13
N GLY A 306 -5.14 -20.29 -8.64
CA GLY A 306 -6.38 -19.72 -9.17
C GLY A 306 -6.42 -18.19 -9.09
N PHE A 307 -6.08 -17.64 -7.92
CA PHE A 307 -5.89 -16.19 -7.74
C PHE A 307 -4.81 -15.63 -8.68
N TYR A 308 -3.63 -16.26 -8.71
CA TYR A 308 -2.52 -15.83 -9.58
C TYR A 308 -2.91 -15.80 -11.06
N LYS A 309 -3.59 -16.84 -11.58
CA LYS A 309 -4.07 -16.88 -12.97
C LYS A 309 -5.03 -15.73 -13.28
N ARG A 310 -6.09 -15.54 -12.47
CA ARG A 310 -7.04 -14.43 -12.65
C ARG A 310 -6.34 -13.06 -12.64
N TYR A 311 -5.28 -12.91 -11.85
CA TYR A 311 -4.51 -11.68 -11.80
C TYR A 311 -3.61 -11.52 -13.03
N CYS A 312 -2.90 -12.55 -13.47
CA CYS A 312 -2.17 -12.55 -14.74
C CYS A 312 -3.06 -12.21 -15.95
N ASP A 313 -4.29 -12.74 -16.01
CA ASP A 313 -5.27 -12.42 -17.06
C ASP A 313 -5.64 -10.92 -17.05
N ALA A 314 -5.89 -10.36 -15.86
CA ALA A 314 -6.20 -8.94 -15.70
C ALA A 314 -5.00 -8.02 -16.01
N PHE A 315 -3.76 -8.47 -15.77
CA PHE A 315 -2.53 -7.81 -16.21
C PHE A 315 -2.19 -8.07 -17.70
N ARG A 316 -2.87 -9.02 -18.35
CA ARG A 316 -2.61 -9.51 -19.73
C ARG A 316 -1.21 -10.07 -19.93
N ILE A 317 -0.74 -10.88 -18.99
CA ILE A 317 0.57 -11.55 -19.01
C ILE A 317 0.43 -13.07 -18.94
N GLY A 318 1.40 -13.81 -19.47
CA GLY A 318 1.44 -15.26 -19.34
C GLY A 318 1.76 -15.71 -17.92
N TYR A 319 1.16 -16.81 -17.45
CA TYR A 319 1.36 -17.33 -16.09
C TYR A 319 2.82 -17.75 -15.79
N GLY A 320 3.59 -18.11 -16.81
CA GLY A 320 4.88 -18.79 -16.65
C GLY A 320 4.73 -20.30 -16.42
N SER A 321 5.82 -20.94 -15.98
CA SER A 321 5.90 -22.37 -15.67
C SER A 321 6.10 -22.61 -14.16
N SER A 322 6.10 -23.88 -13.73
CA SER A 322 6.25 -24.31 -12.33
C SER A 322 5.30 -23.56 -11.39
N LEU A 323 3.99 -23.68 -11.66
CA LEU A 323 2.94 -23.00 -10.89
C LEU A 323 2.62 -23.73 -9.58
N ASP A 324 2.74 -25.06 -9.61
CA ASP A 324 2.51 -26.00 -8.53
C ASP A 324 3.80 -26.36 -7.77
N CYS A 325 3.62 -26.97 -6.61
CA CYS A 325 4.71 -27.51 -5.80
C CYS A 325 4.49 -28.98 -5.41
N ASP A 326 3.62 -29.69 -6.13
CA ASP A 326 3.13 -31.04 -5.84
C ASP A 326 4.28 -32.05 -5.65
N GLY A 327 5.31 -31.93 -6.50
CA GLY A 327 6.54 -32.74 -6.44
C GLY A 327 7.75 -32.05 -5.80
N GLN A 328 7.60 -30.84 -5.24
CA GLN A 328 8.71 -30.12 -4.61
C GLN A 328 8.84 -30.47 -3.12
N ARG A 329 10.00 -30.97 -2.68
CA ARG A 329 10.23 -31.17 -1.24
C ARG A 329 10.15 -29.82 -0.52
N PRO A 330 9.52 -29.73 0.66
CA PRO A 330 9.46 -28.48 1.42
C PRO A 330 10.85 -27.96 1.82
N PHE A 331 11.04 -26.63 1.81
CA PHE A 331 12.28 -26.02 2.31
C PHE A 331 12.57 -26.37 3.79
N ASN A 332 11.53 -26.42 4.63
CA ASN A 332 11.65 -26.72 6.06
C ASN A 332 11.78 -28.23 6.38
N ALA A 333 11.60 -29.13 5.41
CA ALA A 333 11.70 -30.58 5.64
C ALA A 333 13.09 -31.03 6.14
N ALA A 334 14.14 -30.23 5.90
CA ALA A 334 15.48 -30.51 6.40
C ALA A 334 15.60 -30.46 7.93
N VAL A 335 14.73 -29.70 8.62
CA VAL A 335 14.78 -29.54 10.09
C VAL A 335 14.36 -30.85 10.81
N ALA A 336 13.46 -31.64 10.21
CA ALA A 336 12.98 -32.89 10.79
C ALA A 336 14.06 -33.97 10.92
N VAL A 337 15.06 -33.98 10.03
CA VAL A 337 16.13 -34.99 10.00
C VAL A 337 17.18 -34.76 11.11
N GLY A 338 17.29 -33.52 11.61
CA GLY A 338 18.26 -33.17 12.67
C GLY A 338 17.88 -33.62 14.07
N LEU A 339 16.65 -34.12 14.29
CA LEU A 339 16.12 -34.48 15.62
C LEU A 339 16.01 -36.00 15.88
N SER A 340 16.25 -36.86 14.88
CA SER A 340 16.20 -38.31 15.03
C SER A 340 17.57 -38.98 15.23
N ALA A 341 18.60 -38.19 15.59
CA ALA A 341 19.98 -38.64 15.77
C ALA A 341 20.49 -38.47 17.22
N ALA A 342 19.56 -38.38 18.19
CA ALA A 342 19.84 -38.16 19.60
C ALA A 342 18.91 -39.01 20.50
N GLN A 343 18.97 -40.32 20.34
CA GLN A 343 18.49 -41.35 21.26
C GLN A 343 19.51 -42.48 21.33
#